data_AF-A0A818UZ45-F1
#
_entry.id   AF-A0A818UZ45-F1
#
_cell.length_a   1.000
_cell.length_b   1.000
_cell.length_c   1.000
_cell.angle_alpha   90.00
_cell.angle_beta   90.00
_cell.angle_gamma   90.00
#
_symmetry.space_group_name_H-M   'P 1'
#
loop_
_entity.id
_entity.type
_entity.pdbx_description
1 polymer ?
#
loop_
_entity_poly.entity_id
_entity_poly.type
_entity_poly.pdbx_seq_one_letter_code
_entity_poly.pdbx_strand_id
1 'polypeptide(L)'
;MEEAIDGWITTNILLEKFKHRHEHKKQSGTITSPDELDPYMVGVLDLGGASTQVTFSYKRNIDDDPIPSEYTTNLTLFDSVYSPYAHSYLCWGKNVAFRRHRARLLNAALNVNPIYLPTSSPIVIRDPCLPRGTNDTIVPAFLFDSPCTANEKQQFNNNSINISFVSFIGEGSASKCRQHITNLFDAKRNDRIVNCSFKQEYCTFDNTFQPKLPDKMGFIGLSGYYYVFDNLAHGMSKPNGSTGERYKMKDFPLREIHKRMINVCETEYKIFYQQEAMTPSNEQHKRGLCFDAWFVWLLLTRGIGFTENGLKHVSFAKTFPTGNVGWTLGYMINQTNYIPAEYRERRIEKSRFISWITISIMLALITFIYLILTCQTYARHAYRKRSNHITTINKDGYTQPHGQSLV
;
A
#
# COMPACT_ATOMS: atom_id res chain seq x y z
N MET A 1 -9.53 -5.93 -8.17
CA MET A 1 -9.11 -4.53 -8.39
C MET A 1 -9.07 -3.77 -7.07
N GLU A 2 -10.07 -3.90 -6.20
CA GLU A 2 -10.16 -3.21 -4.90
C GLU A 2 -8.89 -3.31 -4.04
N GLU A 3 -8.42 -4.51 -3.72
CA GLU A 3 -7.18 -4.72 -2.94
C GLU A 3 -5.97 -3.95 -3.51
N ALA A 4 -5.85 -3.90 -4.83
CA ALA A 4 -4.78 -3.20 -5.53
C ALA A 4 -4.87 -1.67 -5.36
N ILE A 5 -6.09 -1.13 -5.45
CA ILE A 5 -6.37 0.29 -5.24
C ILE A 5 -6.15 0.67 -3.78
N ASP A 6 -6.67 -0.14 -2.86
CA ASP A 6 -6.58 0.13 -1.43
C ASP A 6 -5.11 0.09 -0.96
N GLY A 7 -4.30 -0.86 -1.44
CA GLY A 7 -2.85 -0.86 -1.21
C GLY A 7 -2.14 0.40 -1.74
N TRP A 8 -2.58 0.91 -2.88
CA TRP A 8 -2.08 2.17 -3.45
C TRP A 8 -2.46 3.40 -2.63
N ILE A 9 -3.71 3.47 -2.14
CA ILE A 9 -4.18 4.53 -1.25
C ILE A 9 -3.36 4.52 0.05
N THR A 10 -3.25 3.37 0.73
CA THR A 10 -2.45 3.23 1.96
C THR A 10 -1.04 3.77 1.74
N THR A 11 -0.36 3.29 0.70
CA THR A 11 1.06 3.60 0.48
C THR A 11 1.27 5.09 0.21
N ASN A 12 0.43 5.69 -0.64
CA ASN A 12 0.55 7.11 -0.96
C ASN A 12 0.14 8.02 0.21
N ILE A 13 -0.72 7.55 1.14
CA ILE A 13 -1.01 8.23 2.40
C ILE A 13 0.18 8.17 3.35
N LEU A 14 0.73 6.98 3.59
CA LEU A 14 1.85 6.79 4.52
C LEU A 14 3.11 7.53 4.06
N LEU A 15 3.28 7.71 2.74
CA LEU A 15 4.36 8.51 2.14
C LEU A 15 4.03 10.00 1.99
N GLU A 16 2.90 10.46 2.53
CA GLU A 16 2.40 11.84 2.44
C GLU A 16 2.29 12.39 1.00
N LYS A 17 2.11 11.53 -0.01
CA LYS A 17 2.09 11.94 -1.42
C LYS A 17 0.90 12.82 -1.76
N PHE A 18 -0.28 12.48 -1.23
CA PHE A 18 -1.49 13.29 -1.40
C PHE A 18 -1.33 14.71 -0.82
N LYS A 19 -0.69 14.84 0.35
CA LYS A 19 -0.41 16.12 1.00
C LYS A 19 0.56 16.97 0.17
N HIS A 20 1.70 16.40 -0.23
CA HIS A 20 2.68 17.10 -1.06
C HIS A 20 2.11 17.58 -2.39
N ARG A 21 1.30 16.75 -3.06
CA ARG A 21 0.60 17.13 -4.30
C ARG A 21 -0.33 18.32 -4.07
N HIS A 22 -1.14 18.28 -3.01
CA HIS A 22 -2.07 19.35 -2.68
C HIS A 22 -1.35 20.67 -2.32
N GLU A 23 -0.23 20.61 -1.60
CA GLU A 23 0.62 21.78 -1.32
C GLU A 23 1.23 22.37 -2.59
N HIS A 24 1.72 21.54 -3.50
CA HIS A 24 2.23 21.99 -4.79
C HIS A 24 1.14 22.65 -5.65
N LYS A 25 -0.06 22.07 -5.69
CA LYS A 25 -1.23 22.65 -6.39
C LYS A 25 -1.55 24.06 -5.89
N LYS A 26 -1.43 24.31 -4.57
CA LYS A 26 -1.63 25.64 -3.99
C LYS A 26 -0.55 26.65 -4.37
N GLN A 27 0.68 26.21 -4.60
CA GLN A 27 1.81 27.08 -4.94
C GLN A 27 1.91 27.39 -6.43
N SER A 28 1.69 26.39 -7.30
CA SER A 28 1.92 26.51 -8.75
C SER A 28 0.69 26.99 -9.53
N GLY A 29 -0.52 26.92 -8.96
CA GLY A 29 -1.78 27.30 -9.64
C GLY A 29 -2.20 26.37 -10.81
N THR A 30 -1.30 25.50 -11.27
CA THR A 30 -1.53 24.52 -12.33
C THR A 30 -1.81 23.13 -11.77
N ILE A 31 -2.84 22.49 -12.32
CA ILE A 31 -3.10 21.06 -12.16
C ILE A 31 -2.42 20.38 -13.34
N THR A 32 -1.55 19.41 -13.10
CA THR A 32 -1.17 18.45 -14.15
C THR A 32 -2.45 17.82 -14.67
N SER A 33 -2.70 17.92 -15.99
CA SER A 33 -3.90 17.37 -16.64
C SER A 33 -4.19 15.94 -16.14
N PRO A 34 -5.45 15.46 -16.08
CA PRO A 34 -5.76 14.04 -15.84
C PRO A 34 -4.98 13.08 -16.75
N ASP A 35 -4.51 13.57 -17.91
CA ASP A 35 -3.71 12.82 -18.88
C ASP A 35 -2.19 12.90 -18.67
N GLU A 36 -1.70 13.76 -17.76
CA GLU A 36 -0.28 13.86 -17.40
C GLU A 36 0.08 12.91 -16.25
N LEU A 37 1.26 12.28 -16.36
CA LEU A 37 1.81 11.45 -15.29
C LEU A 37 1.86 12.24 -13.99
N ASP A 38 1.14 11.81 -12.95
CA ASP A 38 1.23 12.42 -11.63
C ASP A 38 2.61 12.11 -11.02
N PRO A 39 3.56 13.06 -10.99
CA PRO A 39 4.93 12.79 -10.58
C PRO A 39 5.04 12.63 -9.06
N TYR A 40 3.99 12.94 -8.30
CA TYR A 40 4.01 12.87 -6.84
C TYR A 40 3.70 11.46 -6.33
N MET A 41 2.86 10.72 -7.07
CA MET A 41 2.41 9.40 -6.67
C MET A 41 3.46 8.32 -6.94
N VAL A 42 3.44 7.28 -6.12
CA VAL A 42 4.21 6.07 -6.35
C VAL A 42 3.30 4.94 -6.83
N GLY A 43 3.85 4.07 -7.66
CA GLY A 43 3.24 2.78 -7.97
C GLY A 43 3.39 1.81 -6.79
N VAL A 44 2.48 0.85 -6.71
CA VAL A 44 2.46 -0.19 -5.67
C VAL A 44 2.39 -1.56 -6.32
N LEU A 45 3.20 -2.46 -5.79
CA LEU A 45 3.22 -3.87 -6.13
C LEU A 45 2.93 -4.65 -4.84
N ASP A 46 1.94 -5.52 -4.85
CA ASP A 46 1.63 -6.38 -3.71
C ASP A 46 1.73 -7.85 -4.13
N LEU A 47 2.28 -8.70 -3.26
CA LEU A 47 2.47 -10.13 -3.54
C LEU A 47 1.96 -10.94 -2.37
N GLY A 48 0.81 -11.58 -2.58
CA GLY A 48 0.22 -12.53 -1.65
C GLY A 48 0.59 -13.98 -1.97
N GLY A 49 -0.08 -14.89 -1.27
CA GLY A 49 0.05 -16.33 -1.52
C GLY A 49 -0.66 -16.80 -2.78
N ALA A 50 -1.79 -16.18 -3.14
CA ALA A 50 -2.66 -16.60 -4.25
C ALA A 50 -2.69 -15.61 -5.44
N SER A 51 -2.40 -14.33 -5.22
CA SER A 51 -2.41 -13.29 -6.24
C SER A 51 -1.24 -12.32 -6.07
N THR A 52 -1.02 -11.51 -7.10
CA THR A 52 -0.16 -10.33 -7.04
C THR A 52 -0.87 -9.15 -7.72
N GLN A 53 -0.68 -7.96 -7.19
CA GLN A 53 -1.37 -6.76 -7.60
C GLN A 53 -0.36 -5.72 -8.08
N VAL A 54 -0.77 -4.92 -9.06
CA VAL A 54 0.00 -3.79 -9.60
C VAL A 54 -0.93 -2.59 -9.73
N THR A 55 -0.51 -1.46 -9.20
CA THR A 55 -1.28 -0.21 -9.28
C THR A 55 -0.35 0.97 -9.50
N PHE A 56 -0.61 1.82 -10.50
CA PHE A 56 0.20 3.01 -10.75
C PHE A 56 -0.56 4.07 -11.55
N SER A 57 -0.12 5.33 -11.42
CA SER A 57 -0.54 6.41 -12.31
C SER A 57 0.21 6.30 -13.64
N TYR A 58 -0.49 6.52 -14.74
CA TYR A 58 0.07 6.46 -16.09
C TYR A 58 -0.16 7.79 -16.80
N LYS A 59 0.61 8.04 -17.88
CA LYS A 59 0.36 9.14 -18.81
C LYS A 59 -0.42 8.59 -20.00
N ARG A 60 -1.49 9.26 -20.41
CA ARG A 60 -2.21 8.91 -21.65
C ARG A 60 -1.62 9.74 -22.79
N ASN A 61 -1.10 9.11 -23.84
CA ASN A 61 -0.81 9.81 -25.09
C ASN A 61 -2.02 9.71 -26.03
N ILE A 62 -2.14 10.67 -26.94
CA ILE A 62 -3.27 10.76 -27.89
C ILE A 62 -3.38 9.50 -28.77
N ASP A 63 -2.24 8.85 -29.05
CA ASP A 63 -2.16 7.65 -29.90
C ASP A 63 -2.27 6.31 -29.14
N ASP A 64 -2.48 6.37 -27.82
CA ASP A 64 -2.59 5.17 -26.97
C ASP A 64 -4.02 4.61 -27.04
N ASP A 65 -4.13 3.27 -27.06
CA ASP A 65 -5.44 2.61 -27.01
C ASP A 65 -6.16 3.00 -25.70
N PRO A 66 -7.49 3.23 -25.73
CA PRO A 66 -8.23 3.57 -24.52
C PRO A 66 -8.12 2.44 -23.50
N ILE A 67 -7.85 2.80 -22.24
CA ILE A 67 -7.73 1.82 -21.17
C ILE A 67 -9.11 1.24 -20.88
N PRO A 68 -9.26 -0.09 -20.87
CA PRO A 68 -10.53 -0.72 -20.55
C PRO A 68 -10.94 -0.39 -19.11
N SER A 69 -12.23 -0.16 -18.90
CA SER A 69 -12.80 0.23 -17.60
C SER A 69 -12.58 -0.82 -16.50
N GLU A 70 -12.24 -2.06 -16.85
CA GLU A 70 -11.90 -3.11 -15.88
C GLU A 70 -10.51 -2.94 -15.22
N TYR A 71 -9.65 -2.06 -15.76
CA TYR A 71 -8.30 -1.81 -15.26
C TYR A 71 -8.12 -0.43 -14.62
N THR A 72 -9.17 0.40 -14.58
CA THR A 72 -9.07 1.75 -14.04
C THR A 72 -10.41 2.21 -13.45
N THR A 73 -10.36 3.00 -12.38
CA THR A 73 -11.55 3.60 -11.77
C THR A 73 -11.23 4.99 -11.24
N ASN A 74 -12.23 5.86 -11.24
CA ASN A 74 -12.10 7.21 -10.71
C ASN A 74 -12.27 7.19 -9.19
N LEU A 75 -11.29 7.74 -8.49
CA LEU A 75 -11.23 7.84 -7.04
C LEU A 75 -11.13 9.31 -6.66
N THR A 76 -12.09 9.83 -5.89
CA THR A 76 -12.03 11.20 -5.39
C THR A 76 -11.43 11.21 -4.00
N LEU A 77 -10.16 11.56 -3.83
CA LEU A 77 -9.49 11.62 -2.53
C LEU A 77 -9.01 13.04 -2.26
N PHE A 78 -9.31 13.58 -1.07
CA PHE A 78 -8.88 14.91 -0.65
C PHE A 78 -9.18 16.01 -1.70
N ASP A 79 -10.43 16.06 -2.16
CA ASP A 79 -10.91 17.03 -3.16
C ASP A 79 -10.15 16.98 -4.51
N SER A 80 -9.58 15.81 -4.85
CA SER A 80 -8.90 15.55 -6.12
C SER A 80 -9.32 14.21 -6.69
N VAL A 81 -9.48 14.15 -8.02
CA VAL A 81 -9.79 12.90 -8.74
C VAL A 81 -8.48 12.23 -9.17
N TYR A 82 -8.40 10.93 -8.98
CA TYR A 82 -7.31 10.05 -9.40
C TYR A 82 -7.89 8.87 -10.17
N SER A 83 -7.19 8.43 -11.22
CA SER A 83 -7.61 7.29 -12.04
C SER A 83 -6.43 6.35 -12.29
N PRO A 84 -5.88 5.70 -11.24
CA PRO A 84 -4.74 4.81 -11.42
C PRO A 84 -5.15 3.60 -12.29
N TYR A 85 -4.17 3.04 -12.99
CA TYR A 85 -4.28 1.68 -13.49
C TYR A 85 -4.16 0.72 -12.30
N ALA A 86 -4.99 -0.31 -12.25
CA ALA A 86 -4.98 -1.32 -11.19
C ALA A 86 -5.33 -2.70 -11.76
N HIS A 87 -4.51 -3.70 -11.45
CA HIS A 87 -4.81 -5.08 -11.81
C HIS A 87 -4.39 -6.08 -10.73
N SER A 88 -5.10 -7.20 -10.65
CA SER A 88 -4.78 -8.35 -9.80
C SER A 88 -4.62 -9.61 -10.64
N TYR A 89 -3.39 -10.13 -10.68
CA TYR A 89 -3.05 -11.38 -11.33
C TYR A 89 -3.36 -12.54 -10.37
N LEU A 90 -4.59 -13.03 -10.43
CA LEU A 90 -4.99 -14.24 -9.72
C LEU A 90 -4.21 -15.46 -10.23
N CYS A 91 -3.81 -16.36 -9.33
CA CYS A 91 -2.96 -17.52 -9.59
C CYS A 91 -1.48 -17.21 -9.85
N TRP A 92 -1.07 -15.98 -9.53
CA TRP A 92 0.32 -15.50 -9.59
C TRP A 92 0.84 -15.02 -8.23
N GLY A 93 0.17 -15.41 -7.14
CA GLY A 93 0.79 -15.37 -5.81
C GLY A 93 1.87 -16.44 -5.67
N LYS A 94 2.85 -16.21 -4.80
CA LYS A 94 4.05 -17.06 -4.73
C LYS A 94 3.76 -18.52 -4.36
N ASN A 95 2.79 -18.77 -3.47
CA ASN A 95 2.45 -20.13 -3.02
C ASN A 95 1.76 -20.94 -4.13
N VAL A 96 0.79 -20.34 -4.81
CA VAL A 96 0.09 -21.01 -5.93
C VAL A 96 0.99 -21.14 -7.15
N ALA A 97 1.92 -20.22 -7.38
CA ALA A 97 2.93 -20.35 -8.43
C ALA A 97 3.90 -21.52 -8.13
N PHE A 98 4.38 -21.65 -6.89
CA PHE A 98 5.24 -22.75 -6.47
C PHE A 98 4.55 -24.11 -6.59
N ARG A 99 3.25 -24.14 -6.26
CA ARG A 99 2.42 -25.32 -6.44
C ARG A 99 2.27 -25.72 -7.91
N ARG A 100 2.03 -24.75 -8.81
CA ARG A 100 1.98 -24.98 -10.26
C ARG A 100 3.31 -25.49 -10.81
N HIS A 101 4.44 -24.95 -10.34
CA HIS A 101 5.78 -25.46 -10.67
C HIS A 101 5.90 -26.95 -10.39
N ARG A 102 5.58 -27.38 -9.16
CA ARG A 102 5.65 -28.79 -8.77
C ARG A 102 4.65 -29.68 -9.53
N ALA A 103 3.44 -29.20 -9.78
CA ALA A 103 2.46 -29.90 -10.59
C ALA A 103 2.98 -30.17 -12.02
N ARG A 104 3.68 -29.20 -12.61
CA ARG A 104 4.32 -29.38 -13.93
C ARG A 104 5.52 -30.32 -13.90
N LEU A 105 6.34 -30.28 -12.85
CA LEU A 105 7.42 -31.25 -12.68
C LEU A 105 6.87 -32.68 -12.59
N LEU A 106 5.77 -32.88 -11.86
CA LEU A 106 5.08 -34.17 -11.79
C LEU A 106 4.58 -34.62 -13.16
N ASN A 107 3.83 -33.78 -13.87
CA ASN A 107 3.36 -34.14 -15.21
C ASN A 107 4.51 -34.44 -16.18
N ALA A 108 5.60 -33.67 -16.13
CA ALA A 108 6.78 -33.93 -16.95
C ALA A 108 7.43 -35.28 -16.63
N ALA A 109 7.54 -35.65 -15.34
CA ALA A 109 8.08 -36.94 -14.93
C ALA A 109 7.21 -38.12 -15.42
N LEU A 110 5.88 -37.97 -15.37
CA LEU A 110 4.93 -38.99 -15.83
C LEU A 110 4.97 -39.19 -17.35
N ASN A 111 5.16 -38.11 -18.11
CA ASN A 111 5.23 -38.17 -19.57
C ASN A 111 6.47 -38.91 -20.09
N VAL A 112 7.56 -38.99 -19.31
CA VAL A 112 8.82 -39.63 -19.72
C VAL A 112 8.83 -41.13 -19.38
N ASN A 113 8.12 -41.58 -18.34
CA ASN A 113 8.13 -42.98 -17.88
C ASN A 113 6.73 -43.52 -17.53
N PRO A 114 5.87 -43.84 -18.52
CA PRO A 114 4.54 -44.38 -18.24
C PRO A 114 4.54 -45.85 -17.76
N ILE A 115 5.61 -46.63 -18.01
CA ILE A 115 5.52 -48.10 -18.08
C ILE A 115 6.03 -48.84 -16.81
N TYR A 116 6.78 -48.19 -15.91
CA TYR A 116 7.41 -48.88 -14.75
C TYR A 116 7.41 -48.07 -13.44
N LEU A 117 6.27 -47.47 -13.06
CA LEU A 117 6.13 -46.85 -11.74
C LEU A 117 5.46 -47.84 -10.78
N PRO A 118 6.20 -48.50 -9.87
CA PRO A 118 5.58 -49.36 -8.86
C PRO A 118 4.64 -48.52 -7.99
N THR A 119 3.37 -48.93 -7.93
CA THR A 119 2.27 -48.26 -7.22
C THR A 119 2.49 -48.09 -5.71
N SER A 120 3.49 -48.77 -5.15
CA SER A 120 3.83 -48.79 -3.73
C SER A 120 5.04 -47.92 -3.35
N SER A 121 5.79 -47.36 -4.29
CA SER A 121 6.94 -46.48 -4.00
C SER A 121 6.64 -45.03 -4.36
N PRO A 122 7.08 -44.04 -3.56
CA PRO A 122 6.88 -42.65 -3.88
C PRO A 122 7.60 -42.31 -5.18
N ILE A 123 6.92 -41.60 -6.09
CA ILE A 123 7.58 -41.05 -7.27
C ILE A 123 8.58 -39.99 -6.81
N VAL A 124 9.84 -40.16 -7.18
CA VAL A 124 10.91 -39.23 -6.82
C VAL A 124 11.15 -38.25 -7.96
N ILE A 125 10.98 -36.96 -7.67
CA ILE A 125 11.16 -35.86 -8.62
C ILE A 125 12.30 -34.99 -8.12
N ARG A 126 13.25 -34.69 -9.01
CA ARG A 126 14.29 -33.69 -8.74
C ARG A 126 13.72 -32.30 -8.99
N ASP A 127 13.67 -31.47 -7.95
CA ASP A 127 13.22 -30.08 -8.05
C ASP A 127 14.43 -29.15 -8.08
N PRO A 128 14.73 -28.49 -9.22
CA PRO A 128 15.87 -27.60 -9.35
C PRO A 128 15.74 -26.33 -8.51
N CYS A 129 14.52 -25.96 -8.10
CA CYS A 129 14.25 -24.81 -7.27
C CYS A 129 14.32 -25.09 -5.77
N LEU A 130 14.51 -26.35 -5.37
CA LEU A 130 14.78 -26.72 -4.00
C LEU A 130 16.29 -26.93 -3.80
N PRO A 131 16.87 -26.42 -2.69
CA PRO A 131 18.30 -26.57 -2.43
C PRO A 131 18.66 -28.03 -2.13
N ARG A 132 19.90 -28.42 -2.47
CA ARG A 132 20.40 -29.79 -2.24
C ARG A 132 20.31 -30.16 -0.75
N GLY A 133 20.00 -31.42 -0.49
CA GLY A 133 19.80 -31.94 0.87
C GLY A 133 18.40 -31.69 1.45
N THR A 134 17.48 -31.13 0.67
CA THR A 134 16.05 -31.07 1.03
C THR A 134 15.26 -32.21 0.41
N ASN A 135 14.22 -32.62 1.12
CA ASN A 135 13.19 -33.52 0.64
C ASN A 135 11.84 -33.01 1.15
N ASP A 136 10.83 -33.06 0.29
CA ASP A 136 9.45 -32.74 0.61
C ASP A 136 8.51 -33.78 -0.03
N THR A 137 7.85 -34.57 0.81
CA THR A 137 6.92 -35.62 0.37
C THR A 137 5.49 -35.14 0.58
N ILE A 138 4.72 -35.13 -0.50
CA ILE A 138 3.33 -34.67 -0.48
C ILE A 138 2.40 -35.67 -1.15
N VAL A 139 1.12 -35.58 -0.79
CA VAL A 139 0.04 -36.27 -1.51
C VAL A 139 -0.30 -35.45 -2.76
N PRO A 140 -0.44 -36.06 -3.95
CA PRO A 140 -0.77 -35.34 -5.19
C PRO A 140 -2.03 -34.48 -5.11
N ALA A 141 -3.00 -34.84 -4.27
CA ALA A 141 -4.20 -34.03 -4.03
C ALA A 141 -3.86 -32.58 -3.64
N PHE A 142 -2.83 -32.35 -2.83
CA PHE A 142 -2.36 -31.00 -2.45
C PHE A 142 -1.75 -30.21 -3.61
N LEU A 143 -1.40 -30.84 -4.74
CA LEU A 143 -1.00 -30.14 -5.94
C LEU A 143 -2.21 -29.75 -6.80
N PHE A 144 -3.32 -30.48 -6.73
CA PHE A 144 -4.45 -30.35 -7.66
C PHE A 144 -5.80 -29.96 -7.05
N ASP A 145 -5.90 -29.74 -5.73
CA ASP A 145 -7.05 -29.15 -5.03
C ASP A 145 -7.32 -27.65 -5.31
N SER A 146 -6.42 -26.93 -6.00
CA SER A 146 -6.57 -25.49 -6.28
C SER A 146 -7.06 -25.24 -7.71
N PRO A 147 -7.95 -24.24 -7.91
CA PRO A 147 -8.32 -23.77 -9.25
C PRO A 147 -7.11 -23.35 -10.10
N CYS A 148 -6.05 -22.84 -9.47
CA CYS A 148 -4.84 -22.37 -10.15
C CYS A 148 -4.02 -23.48 -10.83
N THR A 149 -4.33 -24.75 -10.55
CA THR A 149 -3.68 -25.94 -11.10
C THR A 149 -4.61 -26.76 -11.99
N ALA A 150 -5.71 -26.17 -12.47
CA ALA A 150 -6.72 -26.89 -13.27
C ALA A 150 -6.12 -27.51 -14.54
N ASN A 151 -5.23 -26.80 -15.25
CA ASN A 151 -4.60 -27.28 -16.47
C ASN A 151 -3.66 -28.46 -16.17
N GLU A 152 -2.84 -28.31 -15.12
CA GLU A 152 -1.94 -29.36 -14.68
C GLU A 152 -2.71 -30.58 -14.17
N LYS A 153 -3.86 -30.40 -13.50
CA LYS A 153 -4.75 -31.48 -13.07
C LYS A 153 -5.36 -32.25 -14.24
N GLN A 154 -5.78 -31.53 -15.29
CA GLN A 154 -6.31 -32.18 -16.50
C GLN A 154 -5.26 -33.08 -17.14
N GLN A 155 -4.02 -32.59 -17.28
CA GLN A 155 -2.91 -33.39 -17.80
C GLN A 155 -2.59 -34.59 -16.91
N PHE A 156 -2.61 -34.40 -15.58
CA PHE A 156 -2.37 -35.48 -14.62
C PHE A 156 -3.40 -36.60 -14.75
N ASN A 157 -4.69 -36.25 -14.83
CA ASN A 157 -5.78 -37.23 -14.94
C ASN A 157 -5.71 -38.06 -16.24
N ASN A 158 -5.23 -37.47 -17.34
CA ASN A 158 -5.08 -38.19 -18.61
C ASN A 158 -4.12 -39.38 -18.53
N ASN A 159 -3.18 -39.38 -17.57
CA ASN A 159 -2.20 -40.45 -17.43
C ASN A 159 -2.79 -41.72 -16.78
N SER A 160 -3.98 -41.67 -16.15
CA SER A 160 -4.63 -42.83 -15.53
C SER A 160 -3.77 -43.58 -14.49
N ILE A 161 -2.83 -42.88 -13.83
CA ILE A 161 -1.96 -43.43 -12.78
C ILE A 161 -2.50 -43.04 -11.41
N ASN A 162 -2.57 -44.00 -10.49
CA ASN A 162 -2.86 -43.74 -9.07
C ASN A 162 -1.55 -43.62 -8.29
N ILE A 163 -1.29 -42.45 -7.71
CA ILE A 163 -0.06 -42.13 -6.99
C ILE A 163 -0.42 -41.69 -5.57
N SER A 164 0.03 -42.45 -4.57
CA SER A 164 -0.23 -42.13 -3.16
C SER A 164 0.65 -40.97 -2.67
N PHE A 165 1.92 -40.96 -3.06
CA PHE A 165 2.90 -39.99 -2.59
C PHE A 165 3.91 -39.62 -3.68
N VAL A 166 4.33 -38.35 -3.67
CA VAL A 166 5.40 -37.83 -4.53
C VAL A 166 6.43 -37.14 -3.64
N SER A 167 7.69 -37.49 -3.82
CA SER A 167 8.83 -36.93 -3.09
C SER A 167 9.61 -35.99 -4.01
N PHE A 168 9.67 -34.72 -3.64
CA PHE A 168 10.48 -33.70 -4.31
C PHE A 168 11.83 -33.57 -3.60
N ILE A 169 12.91 -33.95 -4.28
CA ILE A 169 14.27 -33.86 -3.77
C ILE A 169 14.97 -32.66 -4.39
N GLY A 170 15.62 -31.85 -3.56
CA GLY A 170 16.34 -30.67 -4.04
C GLY A 170 17.53 -31.01 -4.93
N GLU A 171 17.48 -30.52 -6.17
CA GLU A 171 18.61 -30.57 -7.11
C GLU A 171 19.52 -29.35 -6.99
N GLY A 172 18.97 -28.20 -6.59
CA GLY A 172 19.72 -26.96 -6.37
C GLY A 172 20.41 -26.44 -7.62
N SER A 173 19.65 -26.23 -8.71
CA SER A 173 20.18 -25.71 -9.97
C SER A 173 19.51 -24.39 -10.33
N ALA A 174 20.24 -23.28 -10.16
CA ALA A 174 19.71 -21.95 -10.41
C ALA A 174 19.25 -21.77 -11.88
N SER A 175 20.06 -22.27 -12.82
CA SER A 175 19.75 -22.19 -14.26
C SER A 175 18.46 -22.93 -14.61
N LYS A 176 18.32 -24.19 -14.17
CA LYS A 176 17.11 -24.98 -14.43
C LYS A 176 15.91 -24.38 -13.72
N CYS A 177 16.05 -23.94 -12.47
CA CYS A 177 14.97 -23.30 -11.74
C CYS A 177 14.44 -22.06 -12.48
N ARG A 178 15.34 -21.16 -12.89
CA ARG A 178 14.99 -19.99 -13.71
C ARG A 178 14.26 -20.40 -14.99
N GLN A 179 14.72 -21.44 -15.68
CA GLN A 179 14.08 -21.93 -16.91
C GLN A 179 12.66 -22.45 -16.66
N HIS A 180 12.47 -23.29 -15.63
CA HIS A 180 11.14 -23.80 -15.27
C HIS A 180 10.17 -22.67 -14.91
N ILE A 181 10.64 -21.66 -14.16
CA ILE A 181 9.81 -20.50 -13.82
C ILE A 181 9.54 -19.64 -15.06
N THR A 182 10.50 -19.46 -15.96
CA THR A 182 10.27 -18.77 -17.24
C THR A 182 9.16 -19.45 -18.03
N ASN A 183 9.17 -20.78 -18.09
CA ASN A 183 8.11 -21.57 -18.74
C ASN A 183 6.74 -21.43 -18.03
N LEU A 184 6.69 -21.06 -16.75
CA LEU A 184 5.42 -20.72 -16.09
C LEU A 184 4.80 -19.47 -16.71
N PHE A 185 5.60 -18.42 -16.94
CA PHE A 185 5.17 -17.17 -17.57
C PHE A 185 4.80 -17.33 -19.04
N ASP A 186 5.47 -18.22 -19.76
CA ASP A 186 5.24 -18.42 -21.20
C ASP A 186 4.06 -19.35 -21.50
N ALA A 187 3.67 -20.17 -20.53
CA ALA A 187 2.58 -21.10 -20.72
C ALA A 187 1.22 -20.39 -20.67
N LYS A 188 0.42 -20.62 -21.71
CA LYS A 188 -1.00 -20.26 -21.70
C LYS A 188 -1.72 -21.04 -20.60
N ARG A 189 -2.66 -20.38 -19.92
CA ARG A 189 -3.57 -21.07 -19.02
C ARG A 189 -4.89 -21.35 -19.73
N ASN A 190 -5.34 -22.61 -19.72
CA ASN A 190 -6.57 -23.01 -20.42
C ASN A 190 -7.86 -22.52 -19.72
N ASP A 191 -7.76 -22.05 -18.47
CA ASP A 191 -8.84 -21.37 -17.74
C ASP A 191 -9.07 -19.93 -18.20
N ARG A 192 -8.28 -19.43 -19.17
CA ARG A 192 -8.47 -18.12 -19.78
C ARG A 192 -8.57 -18.23 -21.30
N ILE A 193 -9.73 -17.84 -21.83
CA ILE A 193 -9.98 -17.64 -23.28
C ILE A 193 -9.76 -16.16 -23.63
N VAL A 194 -8.76 -15.52 -23.01
CA VAL A 194 -8.47 -14.11 -23.26
C VAL A 194 -7.14 -14.05 -24.00
N ASN A 195 -7.19 -13.52 -25.22
CA ASN A 195 -6.03 -13.06 -25.94
C ASN A 195 -5.98 -11.54 -25.79
N CYS A 196 -4.83 -10.99 -25.43
CA CYS A 196 -4.69 -9.55 -25.29
C CYS A 196 -4.89 -8.92 -26.67
N SER A 197 -6.01 -8.22 -26.84
CA SER A 197 -6.44 -7.68 -28.15
C SER A 197 -5.86 -6.29 -28.44
N PHE A 198 -5.00 -5.79 -27.56
CA PHE A 198 -4.32 -4.50 -27.64
C PHE A 198 -2.99 -4.61 -28.38
N LYS A 199 -2.34 -3.47 -28.68
CA LYS A 199 -0.98 -3.50 -29.20
C LYS A 199 -0.09 -4.33 -28.26
N GLN A 200 0.83 -5.11 -28.84
CA GLN A 200 1.66 -6.07 -28.10
C GLN A 200 2.44 -5.45 -26.93
N GLU A 201 2.79 -4.17 -27.03
CA GLU A 201 3.48 -3.40 -26.00
C GLU A 201 2.60 -3.07 -24.76
N TYR A 202 1.28 -3.22 -24.88
CA TYR A 202 0.30 -3.09 -23.80
C TYR A 202 -0.17 -4.44 -23.26
N CYS A 203 0.49 -5.53 -23.63
CA CYS A 203 0.14 -6.87 -23.21
C CYS A 203 1.26 -7.47 -22.37
N THR A 204 0.94 -7.87 -21.15
CA THR A 204 1.86 -8.56 -20.24
C THR A 204 1.61 -10.07 -20.24
N PHE A 205 2.27 -10.78 -19.32
CA PHE A 205 1.99 -12.19 -19.04
C PHE A 205 0.50 -12.44 -18.75
N ASP A 206 0.05 -13.67 -19.00
CA ASP A 206 -1.33 -14.10 -18.77
C ASP A 206 -2.37 -13.35 -19.64
N ASN A 207 -1.90 -12.77 -20.75
CA ASN A 207 -2.67 -12.03 -21.76
C ASN A 207 -3.45 -10.84 -21.20
N THR A 208 -2.86 -10.15 -20.22
CA THR A 208 -3.49 -9.03 -19.54
C THR A 208 -3.06 -7.69 -20.16
N PHE A 209 -4.00 -6.75 -20.27
CA PHE A 209 -3.67 -5.37 -20.63
C PHE A 209 -2.93 -4.65 -19.51
N GLN A 210 -1.82 -3.98 -19.81
CA GLN A 210 -1.11 -3.10 -18.88
C GLN A 210 -0.51 -1.90 -19.63
N PRO A 211 -0.73 -0.65 -19.18
CA PRO A 211 -0.02 0.51 -19.69
C PRO A 211 1.49 0.38 -19.52
N LYS A 212 2.26 1.08 -20.37
CA LYS A 212 3.71 1.16 -20.20
C LYS A 212 4.04 1.75 -18.82
N LEU A 213 5.00 1.13 -18.14
CA LEU A 213 5.48 1.60 -16.85
C LEU A 213 6.16 2.97 -17.02
N PRO A 214 5.86 3.97 -16.18
CA PRO A 214 6.55 5.24 -16.25
C PRO A 214 8.00 5.12 -15.75
N ASP A 215 8.98 5.44 -16.59
CA ASP A 215 10.41 5.22 -16.32
C ASP A 215 10.96 5.89 -15.05
N LYS A 216 10.35 7.01 -14.63
CA LYS A 216 10.79 7.83 -13.49
C LYS A 216 9.93 7.65 -12.24
N MET A 217 8.85 6.88 -12.33
CA MET A 217 7.95 6.67 -11.19
C MET A 217 8.59 5.71 -10.19
N GLY A 218 8.54 6.06 -8.91
CA GLY A 218 8.92 5.15 -7.84
C GLY A 218 7.88 4.06 -7.65
N PHE A 219 8.31 2.82 -7.43
CA PHE A 219 7.43 1.69 -7.10
C PHE A 219 7.77 1.12 -5.74
N ILE A 220 6.75 0.78 -4.95
CA ILE A 220 6.89 0.12 -3.65
C ILE A 220 6.35 -1.31 -3.74
N GLY A 221 7.21 -2.29 -3.56
CA GLY A 221 6.85 -3.69 -3.37
C GLY A 221 6.55 -4.01 -1.91
N LEU A 222 5.37 -4.54 -1.65
CA LEU A 222 4.84 -4.88 -0.33
C LEU A 222 4.78 -6.39 -0.11
N SER A 223 4.46 -6.80 1.12
CA SER A 223 4.15 -8.18 1.49
C SER A 223 5.22 -9.18 0.99
N GLY A 224 4.86 -10.14 0.15
CA GLY A 224 5.77 -11.15 -0.39
C GLY A 224 6.99 -10.56 -1.09
N TYR A 225 6.87 -9.41 -1.77
CA TYR A 225 8.03 -8.76 -2.39
C TYR A 225 9.07 -8.37 -1.35
N TYR A 226 8.64 -7.73 -0.26
CA TYR A 226 9.53 -7.36 0.84
C TYR A 226 10.17 -8.58 1.49
N TYR A 227 9.37 -9.57 1.91
CA TYR A 227 9.91 -10.70 2.65
C TYR A 227 10.88 -11.54 1.82
N VAL A 228 10.64 -11.70 0.52
CA VAL A 228 11.58 -12.41 -0.37
C VAL A 228 12.90 -11.63 -0.50
N PHE A 229 12.83 -10.31 -0.72
CA PHE A 229 14.04 -9.50 -0.84
C PHE A 229 14.82 -9.40 0.47
N ASP A 230 14.13 -9.29 1.62
CA ASP A 230 14.73 -9.27 2.95
C ASP A 230 15.54 -10.56 3.19
N ASN A 231 14.95 -11.73 2.91
CA ASN A 231 15.63 -13.02 2.99
C ASN A 231 16.84 -13.12 2.03
N LEU A 232 16.76 -12.53 0.83
CA LEU A 232 17.89 -12.45 -0.09
C LEU A 232 19.02 -11.56 0.47
N ALA A 233 18.68 -10.42 1.06
CA ALA A 233 19.61 -9.39 1.50
C ALA A 233 20.50 -9.78 2.70
N HIS A 234 20.15 -10.82 3.46
CA HIS A 234 20.94 -11.26 4.62
C HIS A 234 22.41 -11.59 4.29
N GLY A 235 22.69 -12.11 3.10
CA GLY A 235 24.06 -12.43 2.67
C GLY A 235 24.58 -11.53 1.55
N MET A 236 24.03 -10.31 1.43
CA MET A 236 24.52 -9.26 0.55
C MET A 236 25.19 -8.15 1.37
N SER A 237 26.09 -7.39 0.76
CA SER A 237 26.67 -6.21 1.40
C SER A 237 25.58 -5.14 1.53
N LYS A 238 25.16 -4.85 2.77
CA LYS A 238 24.16 -3.79 3.00
C LYS A 238 24.80 -2.42 2.76
N PRO A 239 24.29 -1.63 1.80
CA PRO A 239 24.76 -0.28 1.57
C PRO A 239 24.37 0.63 2.74
N ASN A 240 25.20 1.65 3.02
CA ASN A 240 24.95 2.60 4.10
C ASN A 240 23.55 3.23 3.98
N GLY A 241 22.73 3.09 5.03
CA GLY A 241 21.37 3.65 5.08
C GLY A 241 20.25 2.73 4.58
N SER A 242 20.54 1.51 4.13
CA SER A 242 19.50 0.48 3.95
C SER A 242 19.07 -0.06 5.32
N THR A 243 17.87 0.32 5.77
CA THR A 243 17.27 -0.23 6.99
C THR A 243 16.56 -1.54 6.68
N GLY A 244 16.43 -2.41 7.66
CA GLY A 244 15.60 -3.62 7.53
C GLY A 244 14.12 -3.32 7.24
N GLU A 245 13.69 -2.06 7.32
CA GLU A 245 12.30 -1.68 7.07
C GLU A 245 12.05 -1.38 5.59
N ARG A 246 13.10 -0.94 4.86
CA ARG A 246 13.01 -0.60 3.45
C ARG A 246 14.31 -0.83 2.69
N TYR A 247 14.22 -1.66 1.66
CA TYR A 247 15.30 -1.92 0.71
C TYR A 247 15.06 -1.17 -0.60
N LYS A 248 16.03 -0.42 -1.12
CA LYS A 248 15.91 0.22 -2.44
C LYS A 248 16.79 -0.53 -3.42
N MET A 249 16.24 -0.95 -4.55
CA MET A 249 16.98 -1.75 -5.53
C MET A 249 18.22 -1.03 -6.06
N LYS A 250 18.18 0.29 -6.24
CA LYS A 250 19.35 1.07 -6.67
C LYS A 250 20.55 0.98 -5.73
N ASP A 251 20.34 0.63 -4.46
CA ASP A 251 21.43 0.55 -3.49
C ASP A 251 22.18 -0.79 -3.61
N PHE A 252 21.60 -1.78 -4.33
CA PHE A 252 22.18 -3.11 -4.56
C PHE A 252 22.53 -3.31 -6.05
N PRO A 253 23.80 -3.57 -6.42
CA PRO A 253 24.16 -3.87 -7.80
C PRO A 253 23.39 -5.08 -8.34
N LEU A 254 22.84 -5.00 -9.55
CA LEU A 254 22.09 -6.11 -10.18
C LEU A 254 22.91 -7.42 -10.23
N ARG A 255 24.21 -7.30 -10.48
CA ARG A 255 25.14 -8.45 -10.46
C ARG A 255 25.22 -9.13 -9.10
N GLU A 256 25.17 -8.36 -8.01
CA GLU A 256 25.19 -8.91 -6.66
C GLU A 256 23.88 -9.64 -6.34
N ILE A 257 22.74 -9.04 -6.71
CA ILE A 257 21.42 -9.67 -6.58
C ILE A 257 21.40 -11.02 -7.33
N HIS A 258 21.82 -11.04 -8.61
CA HIS A 258 21.88 -12.29 -9.39
C HIS A 258 22.80 -13.33 -8.79
N LYS A 259 24.00 -12.92 -8.34
CA LYS A 259 24.93 -13.82 -7.66
C LYS A 259 24.30 -14.40 -6.41
N ARG A 260 23.59 -13.60 -5.61
CA ARG A 260 22.90 -14.06 -4.41
C ARG A 260 21.79 -15.05 -4.75
N MET A 261 20.98 -14.78 -5.77
CA MET A 261 19.93 -15.69 -6.23
C MET A 261 20.49 -17.05 -6.66
N ILE A 262 21.62 -17.07 -7.36
CA ILE A 262 22.32 -18.31 -7.74
C ILE A 262 22.80 -19.06 -6.49
N ASN A 263 23.48 -18.36 -5.58
CA ASN A 263 24.02 -18.96 -4.36
C ASN A 263 22.92 -19.59 -3.48
N VAL A 264 21.77 -18.93 -3.33
CA VAL A 264 20.62 -19.45 -2.58
C VAL A 264 20.13 -20.79 -3.13
N CYS A 265 20.18 -20.98 -4.45
CA CYS A 265 19.76 -22.21 -5.10
C CYS A 265 20.82 -23.33 -5.01
N GLU A 266 22.09 -22.98 -5.21
CA GLU A 266 23.16 -23.96 -5.43
C GLU A 266 23.86 -24.40 -4.14
N THR A 267 23.74 -23.62 -3.07
CA THR A 267 24.29 -23.98 -1.75
C THR A 267 23.45 -25.08 -1.12
N GLU A 268 24.11 -26.02 -0.45
CA GLU A 268 23.42 -27.08 0.28
C GLU A 268 22.59 -26.49 1.43
N TYR A 269 21.39 -27.02 1.62
CA TYR A 269 20.41 -26.54 2.58
C TYR A 269 20.98 -26.39 4.00
N LYS A 270 21.68 -27.41 4.49
CA LYS A 270 22.26 -27.36 5.84
C LYS A 270 23.26 -26.22 5.97
N ILE A 271 24.14 -26.05 4.98
CA ILE A 271 25.17 -25.01 5.01
C ILE A 271 24.54 -23.62 4.97
N PHE A 272 23.69 -23.35 3.97
CA PHE A 272 23.10 -22.03 3.77
C PHE A 272 22.25 -21.61 4.96
N TYR A 273 21.41 -22.53 5.46
CA TYR A 273 20.39 -22.15 6.41
C TYR A 273 20.80 -22.32 7.89
N GLN A 274 21.73 -23.21 8.24
CA GLN A 274 22.24 -23.28 9.62
C GLN A 274 23.12 -22.08 10.00
N GLN A 275 23.78 -21.46 9.01
CA GLN A 275 24.63 -20.27 9.22
C GLN A 275 23.83 -18.98 9.48
N GLU A 276 22.56 -18.94 9.08
CA GLU A 276 21.71 -17.73 9.11
C GLU A 276 20.76 -17.70 10.34
N ALA A 277 21.15 -18.34 11.46
CA ALA A 277 20.44 -18.35 12.76
C ALA A 277 18.92 -18.64 12.68
N MET A 278 18.56 -19.88 12.32
CA MET A 278 17.16 -20.29 12.07
C MET A 278 16.26 -20.39 13.31
N THR A 279 15.02 -19.90 13.16
CA THR A 279 13.88 -20.32 13.98
C THR A 279 13.03 -21.37 13.23
N PRO A 280 12.47 -22.40 13.91
CA PRO A 280 11.68 -23.47 13.27
C PRO A 280 10.44 -22.99 12.50
N SER A 281 9.81 -21.89 12.94
CA SER A 281 8.61 -21.33 12.30
C SER A 281 8.84 -20.80 10.87
N ASN A 282 10.10 -20.62 10.46
CA ASN A 282 10.50 -20.06 9.18
C ASN A 282 10.99 -21.11 8.16
N GLU A 283 11.02 -22.39 8.53
CA GLU A 283 11.73 -23.41 7.75
C GLU A 283 11.11 -23.66 6.37
N GLN A 284 9.77 -23.76 6.29
CA GLN A 284 9.05 -23.99 5.03
C GLN A 284 9.19 -22.81 4.06
N HIS A 285 9.12 -21.58 4.58
CA HIS A 285 9.34 -20.35 3.79
C HIS A 285 10.78 -20.27 3.28
N LYS A 286 11.74 -20.68 4.11
CA LYS A 286 13.16 -20.63 3.78
C LYS A 286 13.54 -21.68 2.73
N ARG A 287 13.02 -22.92 2.79
CA ARG A 287 13.24 -23.96 1.76
C ARG A 287 12.81 -23.52 0.35
N GLY A 288 11.79 -22.68 0.25
CA GLY A 288 11.28 -22.14 -1.01
C GLY A 288 12.00 -20.89 -1.53
N LEU A 289 13.01 -20.36 -0.85
CA LEU A 289 13.61 -19.05 -1.19
C LEU A 289 14.21 -19.01 -2.60
N CYS A 290 14.83 -20.10 -3.07
CA CYS A 290 15.35 -20.16 -4.45
C CYS A 290 14.24 -19.96 -5.48
N PHE A 291 13.10 -20.66 -5.31
CA PHE A 291 11.92 -20.45 -6.15
C PHE A 291 11.39 -19.02 -6.02
N ASP A 292 11.12 -18.57 -4.79
CA ASP A 292 10.51 -17.27 -4.50
C ASP A 292 11.35 -16.13 -5.10
N ALA A 293 12.68 -16.21 -4.98
CA ALA A 293 13.61 -15.22 -5.52
C ALA A 293 13.54 -15.13 -7.05
N TRP A 294 13.65 -16.27 -7.75
CA TRP A 294 13.54 -16.30 -9.21
C TRP A 294 12.15 -15.92 -9.69
N PHE A 295 11.11 -16.32 -8.97
CA PHE A 295 9.73 -15.97 -9.26
C PHE A 295 9.51 -14.47 -9.16
N VAL A 296 9.91 -13.82 -8.06
CA VAL A 296 9.80 -12.36 -7.90
C VAL A 296 10.61 -11.63 -8.97
N TRP A 297 11.85 -12.07 -9.24
CA TRP A 297 12.68 -11.46 -10.28
C TRP A 297 12.02 -11.51 -11.67
N LEU A 298 11.51 -12.68 -12.06
CA LEU A 298 10.85 -12.87 -13.35
C LEU A 298 9.47 -12.18 -13.39
N LEU A 299 8.75 -12.13 -12.28
CA LEU A 299 7.51 -11.37 -12.17
C LEU A 299 7.74 -9.88 -12.40
N LEU A 300 8.80 -9.30 -11.83
CA LEU A 300 9.14 -7.89 -12.06
C LEU A 300 9.62 -7.64 -13.50
N THR A 301 10.55 -8.45 -14.00
CA THR A 301 11.26 -8.16 -15.27
C THR A 301 10.52 -8.68 -16.50
N ARG A 302 9.99 -9.89 -16.46
CA ARG A 302 9.29 -10.54 -17.57
C ARG A 302 7.78 -10.35 -17.49
N GLY A 303 7.22 -10.45 -16.29
CA GLY A 303 5.79 -10.33 -16.08
C GLY A 303 5.32 -8.88 -16.22
N ILE A 304 5.64 -8.06 -15.23
CA ILE A 304 5.23 -6.66 -15.14
C ILE A 304 6.02 -5.79 -16.15
N GLY A 305 7.23 -6.18 -16.51
CA GLY A 305 7.99 -5.54 -17.59
C GLY A 305 8.91 -4.39 -17.13
N PHE A 306 9.40 -4.42 -15.89
CA PHE A 306 10.40 -3.44 -15.45
C PHE A 306 11.71 -3.59 -16.23
N THR A 307 12.18 -2.49 -16.82
CA THR A 307 13.52 -2.38 -17.39
C THR A 307 14.58 -2.28 -16.28
N GLU A 308 15.85 -2.51 -16.60
CA GLU A 308 16.94 -2.30 -15.63
C GLU A 308 16.96 -0.89 -15.04
N ASN A 309 16.59 0.12 -15.84
CA ASN A 309 16.47 1.49 -15.36
C ASN A 309 15.23 1.68 -14.46
N GLY A 310 14.09 1.10 -14.82
CA GLY A 310 12.88 1.12 -14.00
C GLY A 310 13.11 0.45 -12.64
N LEU A 311 13.84 -0.67 -12.60
CA LEU A 311 14.19 -1.38 -11.36
C LEU A 311 14.94 -0.51 -10.35
N LYS A 312 15.72 0.49 -10.78
CA LYS A 312 16.40 1.43 -9.86
C LYS A 312 15.41 2.26 -9.03
N HIS A 313 14.18 2.43 -9.51
CA HIS A 313 13.12 3.16 -8.83
C HIS A 313 12.20 2.25 -8.00
N VAL A 314 12.47 0.94 -7.97
CA VAL A 314 11.76 -0.03 -7.13
C VAL A 314 12.38 -0.05 -5.73
N SER A 315 11.52 -0.10 -4.71
CA SER A 315 11.91 -0.36 -3.34
C SER A 315 10.93 -1.31 -2.67
N PHE A 316 11.38 -2.05 -1.68
CA PHE A 316 10.59 -3.03 -0.95
C PHE A 316 10.45 -2.58 0.50
N ALA A 317 9.22 -2.51 1.00
CA ALA A 317 8.95 -1.95 2.33
C ALA A 317 8.07 -2.89 3.17
N LYS A 318 8.45 -3.05 4.44
CA LYS A 318 7.63 -3.73 5.46
C LYS A 318 6.72 -2.76 6.20
N THR A 319 7.25 -1.59 6.49
CA THR A 319 6.60 -0.52 7.25
C THR A 319 7.11 0.81 6.72
N PHE A 320 6.35 1.87 7.00
CA PHE A 320 6.83 3.24 6.91
C PHE A 320 6.89 3.84 8.32
N PRO A 321 7.66 4.92 8.55
CA PRO A 321 7.69 5.59 9.85
C PRO A 321 6.30 6.00 10.37
N THR A 322 5.35 6.22 9.44
CA THR A 322 3.97 6.64 9.69
C THR A 322 2.99 5.49 9.92
N GLY A 323 3.39 4.22 9.71
CA GLY A 323 2.51 3.07 9.94
C GLY A 323 2.84 1.81 9.14
N ASN A 324 1.99 0.79 9.30
CA ASN A 324 2.11 -0.50 8.64
C ASN A 324 1.58 -0.45 7.19
N VAL A 325 2.29 -1.10 6.29
CA VAL A 325 1.87 -1.22 4.88
C VAL A 325 0.83 -2.32 4.70
N GLY A 326 -0.01 -2.19 3.67
CA GLY A 326 -1.04 -3.16 3.31
C GLY A 326 -2.28 -2.47 2.73
N TRP A 327 -3.29 -3.25 2.34
CA TRP A 327 -4.53 -2.70 1.77
C TRP A 327 -5.53 -2.23 2.83
N THR A 328 -5.40 -2.65 4.10
CA THR A 328 -6.43 -2.42 5.12
C THR A 328 -6.70 -0.95 5.45
N LEU A 329 -5.66 -0.12 5.55
CA LEU A 329 -5.81 1.31 5.82
C LEU A 329 -6.52 2.03 4.65
N GLY A 330 -6.10 1.73 3.42
CA GLY A 330 -6.67 2.27 2.21
C GLY A 330 -8.12 1.83 2.01
N TYR A 331 -8.44 0.58 2.32
CA TYR A 331 -9.81 0.09 2.34
C TYR A 331 -10.67 0.92 3.30
N MET A 332 -10.23 1.09 4.55
CA MET A 332 -10.95 1.91 5.53
C MET A 332 -11.17 3.34 5.03
N ILE A 333 -10.17 3.96 4.39
CA ILE A 333 -10.24 5.33 3.89
C ILE A 333 -11.15 5.43 2.66
N ASN A 334 -11.02 4.49 1.73
CA ASN A 334 -11.86 4.41 0.54
C ASN A 334 -13.33 4.22 0.92
N GLN A 335 -13.62 3.32 1.86
CA GLN A 335 -14.97 3.08 2.39
C GLN A 335 -15.54 4.31 3.12
N THR A 336 -14.75 4.94 3.99
CA THR A 336 -15.19 6.14 4.72
C THR A 336 -15.35 7.37 3.82
N ASN A 337 -14.73 7.38 2.65
CA ASN A 337 -14.90 8.43 1.66
C ASN A 337 -16.25 8.35 0.91
N TYR A 338 -16.95 7.19 0.96
CA TYR A 338 -18.35 7.08 0.54
C TYR A 338 -19.33 7.62 1.60
N ILE A 339 -18.87 7.80 2.84
CA ILE A 339 -19.66 8.46 3.87
C ILE A 339 -19.57 9.96 3.57
N PRO A 340 -20.68 10.64 3.20
CA PRO A 340 -20.65 12.08 3.01
C PRO A 340 -20.11 12.70 4.29
N ALA A 341 -19.08 13.54 4.18
CA ALA A 341 -18.53 14.23 5.34
C ALA A 341 -19.68 15.00 6.01
N GLU A 342 -20.18 14.49 7.13
CA GLU A 342 -21.14 15.21 7.96
C GLU A 342 -20.50 16.57 8.26
N TYR A 343 -21.10 17.60 7.67
CA TYR A 343 -20.89 19.02 7.91
C TYR A 343 -19.50 19.37 8.47
N ARG A 344 -18.51 19.56 7.59
CA ARG A 344 -17.26 20.23 7.96
C ARG A 344 -17.65 21.61 8.50
N GLU A 345 -17.59 21.80 9.82
CA GLU A 345 -17.75 23.12 10.42
C GLU A 345 -16.87 24.09 9.62
N ARG A 346 -17.49 25.12 9.03
CA ARG A 346 -16.75 26.23 8.44
C ARG A 346 -15.90 26.77 9.57
N ARG A 347 -14.60 26.43 9.59
CA ARG A 347 -13.64 27.11 10.46
C ARG A 347 -13.82 28.59 10.20
N ILE A 348 -14.35 29.31 11.18
CA ILE A 348 -14.46 30.76 11.13
C ILE A 348 -13.04 31.25 10.82
N GLU A 349 -12.86 31.94 9.69
CA GLU A 349 -11.57 32.50 9.32
C GLU A 349 -10.99 33.24 10.52
N LYS A 350 -9.72 33.01 10.85
CA LYS A 350 -9.08 33.63 12.03
C LYS A 350 -9.31 35.16 12.06
N SER A 351 -9.36 35.79 10.89
CA SER A 351 -9.69 37.22 10.74
C SER A 351 -11.09 37.57 11.26
N ARG A 352 -12.11 36.78 10.92
CA ARG A 352 -13.49 36.96 11.38
C ARG A 352 -13.58 36.72 12.89
N PHE A 353 -12.94 35.67 13.41
CA PHE A 353 -12.95 35.41 14.86
C PHE A 353 -12.31 36.56 15.67
N ILE A 354 -11.16 37.08 15.21
CA ILE A 354 -10.52 38.25 15.82
C ILE A 354 -11.43 39.48 15.74
N SER A 355 -12.08 39.72 14.60
CA SER A 355 -12.99 40.86 14.43
C SER A 355 -14.16 40.79 15.42
N TRP A 356 -14.78 39.63 15.62
CA TRP A 356 -15.88 39.47 16.58
C TRP A 356 -15.44 39.72 18.02
N ILE A 357 -14.26 39.21 18.43
CA ILE A 357 -13.70 39.47 19.76
C ILE A 357 -13.44 40.96 19.98
N THR A 358 -12.86 41.65 18.99
CA THR A 358 -12.58 43.09 19.12
C THR A 358 -13.86 43.91 19.28
N ILE A 359 -14.92 43.58 18.54
CA ILE A 359 -16.22 44.27 18.65
C ILE A 359 -16.85 44.01 20.02
N SER A 360 -16.82 42.77 20.52
CA SER A 360 -17.36 42.43 21.84
C SER A 360 -16.65 43.16 22.98
N ILE A 361 -15.31 43.29 22.92
CA ILE A 361 -14.53 44.04 23.91
C ILE A 361 -14.88 45.53 23.87
N MET A 362 -14.99 46.12 22.67
CA MET A 362 -15.36 47.53 22.53
C MET A 362 -16.75 47.83 23.09
N LEU A 363 -17.73 46.98 22.84
CA LEU A 363 -19.08 47.11 23.40
C LEU A 363 -19.07 46.98 24.93
N ALA A 364 -18.33 46.03 25.49
CA ALA A 364 -18.20 45.87 26.93
C ALA A 364 -17.59 47.13 27.59
N LEU A 365 -16.54 47.70 26.99
CA LEU A 365 -15.93 48.95 27.48
C LEU A 365 -16.90 50.14 27.42
N ILE A 366 -17.68 50.28 26.34
CA ILE A 366 -18.68 51.35 26.22
C ILE A 366 -19.76 51.21 27.30
N THR A 367 -20.27 49.99 27.53
CA THR A 367 -21.26 49.76 28.60
C THR A 367 -20.70 50.04 29.99
N PHE A 368 -19.44 49.68 30.24
CA PHE A 368 -18.77 49.95 31.51
C PHE A 368 -18.56 51.46 31.74
N ILE A 369 -18.13 52.20 30.72
CA ILE A 369 -18.02 53.66 30.78
C ILE A 369 -19.39 54.30 31.05
N TYR A 370 -20.44 53.84 30.37
CA TYR A 370 -21.80 54.31 30.59
C TYR A 370 -22.29 54.06 32.02
N LEU A 371 -21.99 52.88 32.58
CA LEU A 371 -22.28 52.56 33.98
C LEU A 371 -21.53 53.47 34.96
N ILE A 372 -20.25 53.77 34.70
CA ILE A 372 -19.49 54.71 35.53
C ILE A 372 -20.10 56.11 35.45
N LEU A 373 -20.43 56.60 34.25
CA LEU A 373 -21.00 57.93 34.06
C LEU A 373 -22.36 58.05 34.75
N THR A 374 -23.25 57.06 34.58
CA THR A 374 -24.55 57.03 35.26
C THR A 374 -24.38 56.97 36.78
N CYS A 375 -23.47 56.15 37.29
CA CYS A 375 -23.18 56.08 38.72
C CYS A 375 -22.60 57.40 39.28
N GLN A 376 -21.74 58.08 38.53
CA GLN A 376 -21.23 59.42 38.88
C GLN A 376 -22.32 60.47 38.89
N THR A 377 -23.22 60.47 37.90
CA THR A 377 -24.37 61.39 37.88
C THR A 377 -25.33 61.12 39.03
N TYR A 378 -25.57 59.84 39.36
CA TYR A 378 -26.40 59.43 40.49
C TYR A 378 -25.77 59.85 41.82
N ALA A 379 -24.47 59.61 42.01
CA ALA A 379 -23.74 60.04 43.20
C ALA A 379 -23.73 61.57 43.35
N ARG A 380 -23.51 62.33 42.27
CA ARG A 380 -23.60 63.80 42.28
C ARG A 380 -25.00 64.28 42.63
N HIS A 381 -26.04 63.63 42.10
CA HIS A 381 -27.43 63.96 42.40
C HIS A 381 -27.79 63.65 43.86
N ALA A 382 -27.38 62.49 44.38
CA ALA A 382 -27.54 62.11 45.78
C ALA A 382 -26.79 63.07 46.72
N TYR A 383 -25.56 63.47 46.37
CA TYR A 383 -24.78 64.45 47.13
C TYR A 383 -25.44 65.83 47.14
N ARG A 384 -25.94 66.32 45.99
CA ARG A 384 -26.72 67.57 45.92
C ARG A 384 -28.00 67.51 46.75
N LYS A 385 -28.74 66.38 46.71
CA LYS A 385 -29.95 66.19 47.53
C LYS A 385 -29.62 66.20 49.03
N ARG A 386 -28.50 65.60 49.45
CA ARG A 386 -28.03 65.60 50.85
C ARG A 386 -27.55 66.98 51.31
N SER A 387 -26.83 67.71 50.45
CA SER A 387 -26.40 69.10 50.71
C SER A 387 -27.60 70.05 50.89
N ASN A 388 -28.61 69.95 50.01
CA ASN A 388 -29.85 70.72 50.14
C ASN A 388 -30.61 70.37 51.43
N HIS A 389 -30.62 69.11 51.85
CA HIS A 389 -31.28 68.68 53.09
C HIS A 389 -30.59 69.24 54.35
N ILE A 390 -29.26 69.36 54.35
CA ILE A 390 -28.48 70.01 55.42
C ILE A 390 -28.72 71.52 55.45
N THR A 391 -28.95 72.15 54.29
CA THR A 391 -29.23 73.59 54.23
C THR A 391 -30.62 73.94 54.76
N THR A 392 -31.62 73.06 54.60
CA THR A 392 -32.94 73.20 55.22
C THR A 392 -32.92 73.02 56.74
N ILE A 393 -32.16 72.05 57.27
CA ILE A 393 -32.07 71.83 58.73
C ILE A 393 -31.43 73.03 59.46
N ASN A 394 -30.49 73.74 58.82
CA ASN A 394 -29.89 74.96 59.39
C ASN A 394 -30.78 76.21 59.28
N LYS A 395 -31.87 76.19 58.49
CA LYS A 395 -32.79 77.33 58.38
C LYS A 395 -33.97 77.28 59.36
N ASP A 396 -34.33 76.09 59.84
CA ASP A 396 -35.49 75.91 60.75
C ASP A 396 -35.10 75.95 62.25
N GLY A 397 -33.87 76.32 62.59
CA GLY A 397 -33.31 76.29 63.95
C GLY A 397 -33.29 77.63 64.72
N TYR A 398 -33.88 78.71 64.20
CA TYR A 398 -33.95 80.00 64.89
C TYR A 398 -35.28 80.72 64.64
N THR A 399 -36.25 80.56 65.55
CA THR A 399 -37.10 81.67 66.03
C THR A 399 -37.87 81.28 67.30
N GLN A 400 -37.84 82.19 68.27
CA GLN A 400 -38.38 82.10 69.63
C GLN A 400 -39.92 82.25 69.71
N PRO A 401 -40.56 81.84 70.83
CA PRO A 401 -42.00 81.90 71.01
C PRO A 401 -42.47 83.22 71.64
N HIS A 402 -43.57 83.79 71.13
CA HIS A 402 -44.34 84.85 71.78
C HIS A 402 -45.86 84.56 71.74
N GLY A 403 -46.40 84.27 72.92
CA GLY A 403 -47.61 84.87 73.53
C GLY A 403 -48.99 84.90 72.86
N GLN A 404 -49.96 84.27 73.55
CA GLN A 404 -51.33 84.73 73.90
C GLN A 404 -52.40 84.83 72.78
N SER A 405 -53.73 84.60 72.95
CA SER A 405 -54.62 84.09 74.02
C SER A 405 -56.09 84.13 73.51
N LEU A 406 -56.98 83.29 74.08
CA LEU A 406 -58.46 83.42 74.26
C LEU A 406 -59.43 83.22 73.07
N VAL A 407 -60.22 82.13 73.08
CA VAL A 407 -61.57 81.98 73.68
C VAL A 407 -61.72 80.55 74.20
#